data_AF-A0A1S7U9B8-F1
#
_entry.id   AF-A0A1S7U9B8-F1
#
_cell.length_a   1.000
_cell.length_b   1.000
_cell.length_c   1.000
_cell.angle_alpha   90.00
_cell.angle_beta   90.00
_cell.angle_gamma   90.00
#
_symmetry.space_group_name_H-M   'P 1'
#
loop_
_entity.id
_entity.type
_entity.pdbx_description
1 polymer ?
#
loop_
_entity_poly.entity_id
_entity_poly.type
_entity_poly.pdbx_seq_one_letter_code
_entity_poly.pdbx_strand_id
1 'polypeptide(L)'
;MPAYTIETTYTLPIFRQRTYIADTPEEACKAALVDDNWESLQKNYDASGEVHVTGIWKGEKAHYTGSSIPVPSQFDEAVQRRADHFEILLGLLKMMVHDAHATRASPSYWLAKTAWAIARGEAILAHAADPEEPIDAPRASHILARLCEERVRIAIAAVLDVDDSFGSLSTDSVTDEEIQSACETTISMVDLSDAVSNAEFHAAMVAIRSAARRLHPD
;
A
#
# COMPACT_ATOMS: atom_id res chain seq x y z
N MET A 1 -15.04 37.72 -5.12
CA MET A 1 -14.25 36.47 -5.06
C MET A 1 -13.64 36.37 -3.67
N PRO A 2 -13.52 35.17 -3.06
CA PRO A 2 -12.80 35.03 -1.79
C PRO A 2 -11.31 35.34 -1.97
N ALA A 3 -10.70 36.01 -1.00
CA ALA A 3 -9.26 36.26 -0.96
C ALA A 3 -8.57 35.20 -0.08
N TYR A 4 -7.34 34.81 -0.46
CA TYR A 4 -6.50 33.89 0.29
C TYR A 4 -5.10 34.47 0.44
N THR A 5 -4.50 34.30 1.62
CA THR A 5 -3.09 34.55 1.86
C THR A 5 -2.37 33.19 1.82
N ILE A 6 -1.33 33.06 0.99
CA ILE A 6 -0.56 31.82 0.80
C ILE A 6 0.89 32.09 1.22
N GLU A 7 1.43 31.23 2.08
CA GLU A 7 2.85 31.22 2.44
C GLU A 7 3.54 30.10 1.68
N THR A 8 4.66 30.43 1.04
CA THR A 8 5.48 29.48 0.30
C THR A 8 6.93 29.58 0.75
N THR A 9 7.62 28.46 0.81
CA THR A 9 9.06 28.39 1.08
C THR A 9 9.73 27.39 0.14
N TYR A 10 11.04 27.28 0.23
CA TYR A 10 11.82 26.22 -0.42
C TYR A 10 12.96 25.79 0.51
N THR A 11 13.40 24.54 0.39
CA THR A 11 14.51 24.02 1.18
C THR A 11 15.83 24.58 0.64
N LEU A 12 16.57 25.34 1.46
CA LEU A 12 17.88 25.90 1.07
C LEU A 12 19.00 25.12 1.76
N PRO A 13 19.76 24.27 1.03
CA PRO A 13 20.87 23.56 1.64
C PRO A 13 21.99 24.52 2.05
N ILE A 14 22.52 24.27 3.24
CA ILE A 14 23.70 24.92 3.78
C ILE A 14 24.81 23.88 3.84
N PHE A 15 25.84 24.06 3.02
CA PHE A 15 26.97 23.17 2.96
C PHE A 15 28.13 23.70 3.80
N ARG A 16 28.92 22.78 4.36
CA ARG A 16 30.28 23.04 4.79
C ARG A 16 31.21 22.09 4.08
N GLN A 17 32.38 22.55 3.70
CA GLN A 17 33.41 21.73 3.07
C GLN A 17 34.64 21.77 3.97
N ARG A 18 35.10 20.58 4.39
CA ARG A 18 36.27 20.40 5.25
C ARG A 18 36.93 19.08 4.95
N THR A 19 38.24 19.04 5.14
CA THR A 19 39.04 17.82 5.02
C THR A 19 39.09 17.10 6.38
N TYR A 20 38.72 15.82 6.40
CA TYR A 20 38.83 14.96 7.56
C TYR A 20 39.85 13.86 7.25
N ILE A 21 40.83 13.68 8.13
CA ILE A 21 41.84 12.63 8.01
C ILE A 21 41.40 11.45 8.89
N ALA A 22 41.20 10.29 8.27
CA ALA A 22 40.83 9.05 8.93
C ALA A 22 41.36 7.84 8.14
N ASP A 23 41.37 6.67 8.76
CA ASP A 23 41.85 5.44 8.13
C ASP A 23 40.84 4.90 7.11
N THR A 24 39.55 5.26 7.24
CA THR A 24 38.46 4.87 6.33
C THR A 24 37.53 6.05 5.97
N PRO A 25 36.86 6.01 4.79
CA PRO A 25 35.84 6.98 4.43
C PRO A 25 34.69 7.05 5.46
N GLU A 26 34.27 5.92 6.02
CA GLU A 26 33.20 5.85 7.01
C GLU A 26 33.56 6.59 8.30
N GLU A 27 34.82 6.47 8.76
CA GLU A 27 35.32 7.21 9.91
C GLU A 27 35.41 8.71 9.63
N ALA A 28 35.85 9.11 8.43
CA ALA A 28 35.84 10.51 8.01
C ALA A 28 34.42 11.08 7.98
N CYS A 29 33.43 10.33 7.48
CA CYS A 29 32.02 10.72 7.50
C CYS A 29 31.48 10.85 8.92
N LYS A 30 31.80 9.91 9.82
CA LYS A 30 31.40 10.01 11.25
C LYS A 30 32.02 11.24 11.91
N ALA A 31 33.30 11.51 11.67
CA ALA A 31 33.97 12.72 12.16
C ALA A 31 33.29 13.99 11.62
N ALA A 32 32.90 13.98 10.34
CA ALA A 32 32.18 15.09 9.73
C ALA A 32 30.78 15.31 10.31
N LEU A 33 30.10 14.29 10.82
CA LEU A 33 28.76 14.45 11.42
C LEU A 33 28.79 15.00 12.86
N VAL A 34 29.86 14.74 13.61
CA VAL A 34 30.01 15.22 15.00
C VAL A 34 30.69 16.59 15.11
N ASP A 35 31.35 17.07 14.05
CA ASP A 35 31.91 18.42 13.98
C ASP A 35 30.77 19.44 14.07
N ASP A 36 30.80 20.36 15.03
CA ASP A 36 29.80 21.41 15.21
C ASP A 36 30.26 22.77 14.69
N ASN A 37 31.47 22.85 14.12
CA ASN A 37 31.97 24.07 13.51
C ASN A 37 31.32 24.30 12.13
N TRP A 38 30.57 25.39 12.03
CA TRP A 38 29.89 25.86 10.82
C TRP A 38 30.40 27.21 10.31
N GLU A 39 31.58 27.67 10.74
CA GLU A 39 32.14 28.97 10.32
C GLU A 39 32.32 29.10 8.80
N SER A 40 32.54 27.98 8.10
CA SER A 40 32.67 27.90 6.64
C SER A 40 31.35 27.61 5.91
N LEU A 41 30.20 27.90 6.53
CA LEU A 41 28.90 27.65 5.92
C LEU A 41 28.74 28.41 4.60
N GLN A 42 28.18 27.73 3.61
CA GLN A 42 27.85 28.29 2.31
C GLN A 42 26.42 27.88 1.94
N LYS A 43 25.61 28.88 1.59
CA LYS A 43 24.27 28.67 1.05
C LYS A 43 24.39 28.36 -0.43
N ASN A 44 23.72 27.31 -0.89
CA ASN A 44 23.69 26.96 -2.30
C ASN A 44 22.27 27.10 -2.83
N TYR A 45 22.02 28.23 -3.51
CA TYR A 45 20.72 28.53 -4.11
C TYR A 45 20.44 27.66 -5.34
N ASP A 46 21.48 27.24 -6.09
CA ASP A 46 21.33 26.40 -7.28
C ASP A 46 20.90 24.96 -6.92
N ALA A 47 21.22 24.52 -5.70
CA ALA A 47 20.80 23.23 -5.16
C ALA A 47 19.56 23.33 -4.25
N SER A 48 18.83 24.46 -4.29
CA SER A 48 17.60 24.60 -3.51
C SER A 48 16.53 23.59 -3.94
N GLY A 49 15.74 23.15 -2.97
CA GLY A 49 14.54 22.35 -3.18
C GLY A 49 13.45 23.13 -3.90
N GLU A 50 12.35 22.45 -4.20
CA GLU A 50 11.23 23.10 -4.87
C GLU A 50 10.46 24.04 -3.94
N VAL A 51 9.84 25.05 -4.56
CA VAL A 51 8.93 25.96 -3.86
C VAL A 51 7.65 25.20 -3.54
N HIS A 52 7.27 25.18 -2.27
CA HIS A 52 6.10 24.50 -1.75
C HIS A 52 5.33 25.39 -0.78
N VAL A 53 4.09 25.03 -0.48
CA VAL A 53 3.18 25.80 0.38
C VAL A 53 3.33 25.34 1.82
N THR A 54 3.48 26.27 2.76
CA THR A 54 3.55 25.98 4.20
C THR A 54 2.35 26.50 4.98
N GLY A 55 1.55 27.39 4.38
CA GLY A 55 0.37 27.93 5.02
C GLY A 55 -0.63 28.56 4.07
N ILE A 56 -1.92 28.43 4.43
CA ILE A 56 -3.05 28.99 3.69
C ILE A 56 -4.00 29.63 4.71
N TRP A 57 -4.40 30.88 4.50
CA TRP A 57 -5.39 31.57 5.33
C TRP A 57 -6.47 32.23 4.47
N LYS A 58 -7.70 32.25 4.97
CA LYS A 58 -8.79 33.00 4.32
C LYS A 58 -8.70 34.48 4.68
N GLY A 59 -8.70 35.35 3.68
CA GLY A 59 -8.64 36.81 3.82
C GLY A 59 -7.31 37.41 3.34
N GLU A 60 -7.31 38.73 3.17
CA GLU A 60 -6.13 39.50 2.77
C GLU A 60 -5.19 39.70 3.96
N LYS A 61 -3.88 39.46 3.75
CA LYS A 61 -2.83 39.62 4.77
C LYS A 61 -3.12 38.85 6.07
N ALA A 62 -3.86 37.75 5.96
CA ALA A 62 -4.35 36.97 7.09
C ALA A 62 -3.28 36.04 7.71
N HIS A 63 -2.02 36.11 7.24
CA HIS A 63 -0.89 35.38 7.82
C HIS A 63 -0.87 35.52 9.35
N TYR A 64 -0.80 34.40 10.06
CA TYR A 64 -0.73 34.29 11.53
C TYR A 64 -1.85 35.00 12.33
N THR A 65 -2.92 35.45 11.68
CA THR A 65 -3.99 36.24 12.31
C THR A 65 -5.39 35.74 11.92
N GLY A 66 -5.55 35.17 10.73
CA GLY A 66 -6.79 34.56 10.27
C GLY A 66 -6.90 33.06 10.60
N SER A 67 -8.06 32.46 10.29
CA SER A 67 -8.21 31.00 10.33
C SER A 67 -7.34 30.34 9.27
N SER A 68 -6.45 29.46 9.73
CA SER A 68 -5.64 28.61 8.87
C SER A 68 -6.49 27.53 8.20
N ILE A 69 -6.18 27.23 6.95
CA ILE A 69 -6.76 26.13 6.16
C ILE A 69 -5.66 25.08 6.02
N PRO A 70 -5.96 23.78 6.21
CA PRO A 70 -5.00 22.72 5.93
C PRO A 70 -4.46 22.83 4.51
N VAL A 71 -3.14 22.79 4.36
CA VAL A 71 -2.49 22.75 3.06
C VAL A 71 -2.77 21.39 2.42
N PRO A 72 -3.33 21.32 1.20
CA PRO A 72 -3.45 20.05 0.49
C PRO A 72 -2.08 19.46 0.18
N SER A 73 -1.89 18.18 0.47
CA SER A 73 -0.58 17.50 0.42
C SER A 73 0.10 17.52 -0.94
N GLN A 74 -0.64 17.72 -2.02
CA GLN A 74 -0.07 17.91 -3.36
C GLN A 74 0.80 19.17 -3.50
N PHE A 75 0.68 20.12 -2.57
CA PHE A 75 1.47 21.35 -2.53
C PHE A 75 2.64 21.30 -1.55
N ASP A 76 2.85 20.18 -0.86
CA ASP A 76 4.04 19.95 -0.05
C ASP A 76 5.27 19.66 -0.93
N GLU A 77 6.47 19.83 -0.39
CA GLU A 77 7.71 19.48 -1.08
C GLU A 77 7.71 18.00 -1.48
N ALA A 78 8.10 17.70 -2.72
CA ALA A 78 8.04 16.36 -3.30
C ALA A 78 8.81 15.31 -2.49
N VAL A 79 9.90 15.71 -1.82
CA VAL A 79 10.64 14.83 -0.90
C VAL A 79 9.80 14.49 0.32
N GLN A 80 9.10 15.47 0.91
CA GLN A 80 8.19 15.23 2.04
C GLN A 80 6.99 14.39 1.60
N ARG A 81 6.38 14.69 0.44
CA ARG A 81 5.30 13.87 -0.13
C ARG A 81 5.69 12.40 -0.26
N ARG A 82 6.92 12.12 -0.73
CA ARG A 82 7.45 10.75 -0.82
C ARG A 82 7.68 10.12 0.55
N ALA A 83 8.21 10.88 1.52
CA ALA A 83 8.45 10.40 2.87
C ALA A 83 7.13 10.03 3.58
N ASP A 84 6.13 10.90 3.51
CA ASP A 84 4.81 10.63 4.10
C ASP A 84 4.13 9.44 3.39
N HIS A 85 4.28 9.37 2.06
CA HIS A 85 3.74 8.25 1.30
C HIS A 85 4.44 6.92 1.61
N PHE A 86 5.73 6.93 1.96
CA PHE A 86 6.45 5.74 2.38
C PHE A 86 5.85 5.12 3.64
N GLU A 87 5.38 5.93 4.60
CA GLU A 87 4.70 5.42 5.80
C GLU A 87 3.40 4.68 5.45
N ILE A 88 2.63 5.21 4.50
CA ILE A 88 1.40 4.58 3.98
C ILE A 88 1.73 3.23 3.34
N LEU A 89 2.71 3.20 2.43
CA LEU A 89 3.14 1.98 1.74
C LEU A 89 3.65 0.94 2.75
N LEU A 90 4.48 1.34 3.71
CA LEU A 90 4.98 0.44 4.75
C LEU A 90 3.85 -0.11 5.61
N GLY A 91 2.85 0.70 5.95
CA GLY A 91 1.63 0.26 6.64
C GLY A 91 0.89 -0.81 5.85
N LEU A 92 0.68 -0.60 4.55
CA LEU A 92 0.01 -1.57 3.67
C LEU A 92 0.78 -2.90 3.58
N LEU A 93 2.11 -2.83 3.43
CA LEU A 93 2.96 -4.03 3.37
C LEU A 93 2.91 -4.85 4.67
N LYS A 94 2.96 -4.18 5.83
CA LYS A 94 2.83 -4.84 7.14
C LYS A 94 1.51 -5.59 7.26
N MET A 95 0.42 -4.99 6.78
CA MET A 95 -0.91 -5.57 6.86
C MET A 95 -1.09 -6.75 5.91
N MET A 96 -0.52 -6.67 4.72
CA MET A 96 -0.47 -7.79 3.77
C MET A 96 0.27 -9.00 4.36
N VAL A 97 1.44 -8.78 4.96
CA VAL A 97 2.22 -9.84 5.62
C VAL A 97 1.44 -10.45 6.79
N HIS A 98 0.79 -9.62 7.60
CA HIS A 98 -0.03 -10.09 8.72
C HIS A 98 -1.20 -10.96 8.25
N ASP A 99 -1.95 -10.54 7.23
CA ASP A 99 -3.07 -11.31 6.69
C ASP A 99 -2.62 -12.62 6.05
N ALA A 100 -1.49 -12.62 5.35
CA ALA A 100 -0.88 -13.82 4.77
C ALA A 100 -0.53 -14.84 5.86
N HIS A 101 0.14 -14.42 6.94
CA HIS A 101 0.43 -15.29 8.09
C HIS A 101 -0.84 -15.80 8.77
N ALA A 102 -1.88 -14.96 8.89
CA ALA A 102 -3.15 -15.35 9.49
C ALA A 102 -4.03 -16.22 8.57
N THR A 103 -3.59 -16.52 7.34
CA THR A 103 -4.37 -17.21 6.30
C THR A 103 -5.75 -16.56 6.08
N ARG A 104 -5.85 -15.24 6.28
CA ARG A 104 -7.08 -14.48 6.11
C ARG A 104 -7.20 -14.00 4.68
N ALA A 105 -8.41 -13.99 4.16
CA ALA A 105 -8.71 -13.23 2.94
C ALA A 105 -8.52 -11.75 3.26
N SER A 106 -7.71 -11.04 2.47
CA SER A 106 -7.60 -9.59 2.58
C SER A 106 -8.97 -8.96 2.31
N PRO A 107 -9.52 -8.17 3.24
CA PRO A 107 -10.80 -7.50 3.01
C PRO A 107 -10.76 -6.65 1.73
N SER A 108 -11.85 -6.60 0.97
CA SER A 108 -11.96 -5.82 -0.29
C SER A 108 -11.50 -4.37 -0.14
N TYR A 109 -11.74 -3.77 1.03
CA TYR A 109 -11.34 -2.39 1.33
C TYR A 109 -9.83 -2.16 1.32
N TRP A 110 -9.04 -3.21 1.56
CA TRP A 110 -7.59 -3.16 1.39
C TRP A 110 -7.19 -2.98 -0.05
N LEU A 111 -7.86 -3.65 -1.00
CA LEU A 111 -7.54 -3.51 -2.41
C LEU A 111 -7.75 -2.08 -2.90
N ALA A 112 -8.84 -1.43 -2.48
CA ALA A 112 -9.08 -0.02 -2.81
C ALA A 112 -8.02 0.91 -2.20
N LYS A 113 -7.63 0.69 -0.94
CA LYS A 113 -6.56 1.47 -0.30
C LYS A 113 -5.20 1.27 -0.97
N THR A 114 -4.87 0.03 -1.34
CA THR A 114 -3.63 -0.28 -2.05
C THR A 114 -3.63 0.36 -3.44
N ALA A 115 -4.74 0.27 -4.19
CA ALA A 115 -4.87 0.89 -5.50
C ALA A 115 -4.74 2.42 -5.42
N TRP A 116 -5.38 3.07 -4.44
CA TRP A 116 -5.22 4.50 -4.20
C TRP A 116 -3.79 4.86 -3.82
N ALA A 117 -3.12 4.07 -2.97
CA ALA A 117 -1.75 4.33 -2.59
C ALA A 117 -0.81 4.22 -3.80
N ILE A 118 -1.01 3.23 -4.67
CA ILE A 118 -0.25 3.13 -5.94
C ILE A 118 -0.48 4.38 -6.80
N ALA A 119 -1.74 4.77 -7.03
CA ALA A 119 -2.07 5.95 -7.82
C ALA A 119 -1.48 7.24 -7.22
N ARG A 120 -1.46 7.37 -5.89
CA ARG A 120 -0.81 8.49 -5.21
C ARG A 120 0.70 8.47 -5.39
N GLY A 121 1.35 7.31 -5.28
CA GLY A 121 2.78 7.15 -5.54
C GLY A 121 3.15 7.56 -6.98
N GLU A 122 2.36 7.11 -7.97
CA GLU A 122 2.52 7.50 -9.37
C GLU A 122 2.32 9.00 -9.57
N ALA A 123 1.31 9.60 -8.94
CA ALA A 123 1.07 11.03 -8.98
C ALA A 123 2.24 11.84 -8.39
N ILE A 124 2.81 11.41 -7.25
CA ILE A 124 3.98 12.04 -6.65
C ILE A 124 5.18 11.99 -7.59
N LEU A 125 5.44 10.84 -8.23
CA LEU A 125 6.52 10.68 -9.21
C LEU A 125 6.32 11.56 -10.46
N ALA A 126 5.06 11.77 -10.86
CA ALA A 126 4.70 12.62 -11.98
C ALA A 126 4.57 14.12 -11.61
N HIS A 127 4.82 14.50 -10.36
CA HIS A 127 4.56 15.86 -9.83
C HIS A 127 3.09 16.32 -10.06
N ALA A 128 2.15 15.38 -9.99
CA ALA A 128 0.72 15.60 -10.17
C ALA A 128 -0.01 15.77 -8.83
N ALA A 129 -1.28 16.18 -8.93
CA ALA A 129 -2.22 16.22 -7.81
C ALA A 129 -2.46 14.82 -7.22
N ASP A 130 -2.66 14.75 -5.91
CA ASP A 130 -3.01 13.48 -5.27
C ASP A 130 -4.41 13.02 -5.78
N PRO A 131 -4.62 11.72 -6.01
CA PRO A 131 -5.93 11.21 -6.39
C PRO A 131 -6.94 11.43 -5.26
N GLU A 132 -8.20 11.67 -5.62
CA GLU A 132 -9.29 11.72 -4.65
C GLU A 132 -9.28 10.44 -3.79
N GLU A 133 -9.30 10.61 -2.48
CA GLU A 133 -9.31 9.49 -1.55
C GLU A 133 -10.60 8.67 -1.76
N PRO A 134 -10.54 7.32 -1.79
CA PRO A 134 -11.73 6.51 -2.02
C PRO A 134 -12.77 6.80 -0.92
N ILE A 135 -13.87 7.45 -1.32
CA ILE A 135 -14.97 7.88 -0.44
C ILE A 135 -15.73 6.66 0.13
N ASP A 136 -15.75 5.55 -0.61
CA ASP A 136 -16.37 4.30 -0.20
C ASP A 136 -15.32 3.20 -0.06
N ALA A 137 -15.18 2.67 1.15
CA ALA A 137 -14.64 1.34 1.35
C ALA A 137 -15.46 0.36 0.48
N PRO A 138 -14.86 -0.42 -0.44
CA PRO A 138 -15.61 -1.41 -1.19
C PRO A 138 -16.34 -2.33 -0.23
N ARG A 139 -17.60 -2.64 -0.59
CA ARG A 139 -18.51 -3.46 0.22
C ARG A 139 -17.83 -4.78 0.58
N ALA A 140 -18.17 -5.32 1.75
CA ALA A 140 -17.63 -6.60 2.21
C ALA A 140 -17.87 -7.69 1.16
N SER A 141 -16.80 -8.39 0.77
CA SER A 141 -16.84 -9.53 -0.15
C SER A 141 -16.27 -10.77 0.55
N HIS A 142 -16.81 -11.95 0.24
CA HIS A 142 -16.39 -13.22 0.83
C HIS A 142 -15.83 -14.15 -0.27
N ILE A 143 -14.79 -14.94 0.08
CA ILE A 143 -14.20 -15.94 -0.83
C ILE A 143 -14.94 -17.26 -0.65
N LEU A 144 -15.55 -17.78 -1.72
CA LEU A 144 -16.28 -19.05 -1.70
C LEU A 144 -15.40 -20.28 -1.96
N ALA A 145 -14.36 -20.15 -2.77
CA ALA A 145 -13.43 -21.24 -3.08
C ALA A 145 -12.00 -20.72 -3.20
N ARG A 146 -11.02 -21.54 -2.78
CA ARG A 146 -9.59 -21.27 -2.91
C ARG A 146 -8.85 -22.55 -3.29
N LEU A 147 -8.18 -22.53 -4.44
CA LEU A 147 -7.20 -23.54 -4.83
C LEU A 147 -5.83 -23.16 -4.23
N CYS A 148 -5.11 -24.11 -3.65
CA CYS A 148 -3.84 -23.88 -2.97
C CYS A 148 -2.86 -24.98 -3.34
N GLU A 149 -1.73 -24.61 -3.92
CA GLU A 149 -0.71 -25.53 -4.43
C GLU A 149 -0.19 -26.48 -3.36
N GLU A 150 0.01 -25.99 -2.13
CA GLU A 150 0.42 -26.85 -1.01
C GLU A 150 -0.62 -27.92 -0.67
N ARG A 151 -1.91 -27.57 -0.74
CA ARG A 151 -2.99 -28.56 -0.57
C ARG A 151 -3.05 -29.54 -1.74
N VAL A 152 -2.72 -29.09 -2.95
CA VAL A 152 -2.60 -29.96 -4.12
C VAL A 152 -1.44 -30.94 -3.94
N ARG A 153 -0.30 -30.50 -3.41
CA ARG A 153 0.84 -31.37 -3.07
C ARG A 153 0.47 -32.46 -2.08
N ILE A 154 -0.24 -32.09 -1.00
CA ILE A 154 -0.76 -33.07 -0.03
C ILE A 154 -1.74 -34.05 -0.71
N ALA A 155 -2.61 -33.55 -1.58
CA ALA A 155 -3.56 -34.39 -2.31
C ALA A 155 -2.86 -35.35 -3.29
N ILE A 156 -1.79 -34.91 -3.97
CA ILE A 156 -0.95 -35.76 -4.84
C ILE A 156 -0.39 -36.93 -4.03
N ALA A 157 0.18 -36.67 -2.84
CA ALA A 157 0.68 -37.74 -1.98
C ALA A 157 -0.43 -38.73 -1.60
N ALA A 158 -1.62 -38.24 -1.27
CA ALA A 158 -2.77 -39.09 -0.93
C ALA A 158 -3.28 -39.91 -2.13
N VAL A 159 -3.22 -39.38 -3.35
CA VAL A 159 -3.61 -40.10 -4.56
C VAL A 159 -2.61 -41.19 -4.88
N LEU A 160 -1.29 -40.91 -4.81
CA LEU A 160 -0.23 -41.88 -5.09
C LEU A 160 -0.20 -43.02 -4.06
N ASP A 161 -0.65 -42.78 -2.82
CA ASP A 161 -0.78 -43.83 -1.79
C ASP A 161 -1.92 -44.82 -2.09
N VAL A 162 -2.94 -44.40 -2.85
CA VAL A 162 -4.15 -45.20 -3.09
C VAL A 162 -4.20 -45.78 -4.50
N ASP A 163 -3.62 -45.08 -5.48
CA ASP A 163 -3.73 -45.42 -6.90
C ASP A 163 -2.38 -45.89 -7.48
N ASP A 164 -2.19 -47.21 -7.53
CA ASP A 164 -1.00 -47.86 -8.08
C ASP A 164 -0.84 -47.68 -9.61
N SER A 165 -1.83 -47.11 -10.31
CA SER A 165 -1.76 -46.91 -11.76
C SER A 165 -0.67 -45.91 -12.18
N PHE A 166 -0.22 -45.06 -11.25
CA PHE A 166 0.88 -44.12 -11.45
C PHE A 166 2.28 -44.75 -11.29
N GLY A 167 2.36 -46.06 -11.06
CA GLY A 167 3.62 -46.81 -11.04
C GLY A 167 4.54 -46.39 -9.89
N SER A 168 5.84 -46.19 -10.17
CA SER A 168 6.84 -45.78 -9.16
C SER A 168 6.99 -44.27 -9.00
N LEU A 169 5.98 -43.49 -9.39
CA LEU A 169 6.01 -42.03 -9.24
C LEU A 169 6.03 -41.68 -7.75
N SER A 170 6.99 -40.87 -7.33
CA SER A 170 7.07 -40.36 -5.97
C SER A 170 6.50 -38.95 -5.91
N THR A 171 5.95 -38.55 -4.77
CA THR A 171 5.54 -37.16 -4.52
C THR A 171 6.66 -36.16 -4.83
N ASP A 172 7.92 -36.51 -4.54
CA ASP A 172 9.09 -35.66 -4.79
C ASP A 172 9.44 -35.50 -6.27
N SER A 173 8.89 -36.37 -7.13
CA SER A 173 9.09 -36.27 -8.58
C SER A 173 8.13 -35.30 -9.27
N VAL A 174 7.10 -34.81 -8.56
CA VAL A 174 6.19 -33.77 -9.07
C VAL A 174 6.72 -32.40 -8.64
N THR A 175 7.12 -31.61 -9.63
CA THR A 175 7.74 -30.30 -9.42
C THR A 175 6.72 -29.21 -9.09
N ASP A 176 7.19 -28.14 -8.45
CA ASP A 176 6.37 -26.95 -8.15
C ASP A 176 5.80 -26.32 -9.43
N GLU A 177 6.57 -26.30 -10.51
CA GLU A 177 6.15 -25.78 -11.82
C GLU A 177 5.02 -26.61 -12.43
N GLU A 178 5.06 -27.94 -12.31
CA GLU A 178 3.98 -28.82 -12.76
C GLU A 178 2.70 -28.61 -11.95
N ILE A 179 2.83 -28.45 -10.63
CA ILE A 179 1.69 -28.16 -9.74
C ILE A 179 1.08 -26.80 -10.08
N GLN A 180 1.92 -25.78 -10.28
CA GLN A 180 1.48 -24.44 -10.68
C GLN A 180 0.74 -24.50 -12.02
N SER A 181 1.35 -25.10 -13.04
CA SER A 181 0.75 -25.23 -14.38
C SER A 181 -0.57 -26.00 -14.33
N ALA A 182 -0.67 -27.05 -13.50
CA ALA A 182 -1.90 -27.80 -13.31
C ALA A 182 -2.99 -26.97 -12.62
N CYS A 183 -2.62 -26.16 -11.62
CA CYS A 183 -3.53 -25.24 -10.96
C CYS A 183 -4.06 -24.18 -11.92
N GLU A 184 -3.19 -23.53 -12.70
CA GLU A 184 -3.57 -22.53 -13.71
C GLU A 184 -4.49 -23.11 -14.77
N THR A 185 -4.16 -24.30 -15.28
CA THR A 185 -4.98 -25.03 -16.26
C THR A 185 -6.36 -25.36 -15.68
N THR A 186 -6.41 -25.83 -14.44
CA THR A 186 -7.67 -26.15 -13.76
C THR A 186 -8.53 -24.90 -13.58
N ILE A 187 -7.94 -23.80 -13.10
CA ILE A 187 -8.64 -22.52 -12.92
C ILE A 187 -9.24 -22.04 -14.23
N SER A 188 -8.54 -22.22 -15.36
CA SER A 188 -9.03 -21.80 -16.67
C SER A 188 -10.25 -22.59 -17.18
N MET A 189 -10.45 -23.81 -16.68
CA MET A 189 -11.53 -24.70 -17.13
C MET A 189 -12.74 -24.72 -16.19
N VAL A 190 -12.55 -24.34 -14.93
CA VAL A 190 -13.62 -24.41 -13.92
C VAL A 190 -14.54 -23.20 -14.03
N ASP A 191 -15.83 -23.46 -14.27
CA ASP A 191 -16.89 -22.47 -14.13
C ASP A 191 -17.52 -22.58 -12.73
N LEU A 192 -17.38 -21.52 -11.93
CA LEU A 192 -17.98 -21.41 -10.59
C LEU A 192 -19.25 -20.54 -10.56
N SER A 193 -19.72 -20.04 -11.71
CA SER A 193 -20.84 -19.10 -11.78
C SER A 193 -22.10 -19.62 -11.08
N ASP A 194 -22.47 -20.88 -11.31
CA ASP A 194 -23.60 -21.53 -10.67
C ASP A 194 -23.42 -21.68 -9.15
N ALA A 195 -22.22 -22.08 -8.71
CA ALA A 195 -21.91 -22.26 -7.29
C ALA A 195 -21.96 -20.92 -6.53
N VAL A 196 -21.43 -19.86 -7.15
CA VAL A 196 -21.47 -18.49 -6.63
C VAL A 196 -22.91 -18.00 -6.55
N SER A 197 -23.65 -18.09 -7.66
CA SER A 197 -25.04 -17.63 -7.74
C SER A 197 -25.94 -18.32 -6.71
N ASN A 198 -25.76 -19.63 -6.53
CA ASN A 198 -26.50 -20.40 -5.53
C ASN A 198 -26.14 -20.00 -4.09
N ALA A 199 -24.86 -19.76 -3.79
CA ALA A 199 -24.42 -19.30 -2.48
C ALA A 199 -24.98 -17.90 -2.15
N GLU A 200 -24.96 -16.99 -3.12
CA GLU A 200 -25.54 -15.65 -3.00
C GLU A 200 -27.05 -15.71 -2.76
N PHE A 201 -27.77 -16.52 -3.52
CA PHE A 201 -29.19 -16.75 -3.34
C PHE A 201 -29.50 -17.29 -1.93
N HIS A 202 -28.72 -18.26 -1.46
CA HIS A 202 -28.88 -18.82 -0.13
C HIS A 202 -28.63 -17.77 0.96
N ALA A 203 -27.55 -16.99 0.83
CA ALA A 203 -27.23 -15.90 1.76
C ALA A 203 -28.35 -14.85 1.81
N ALA A 204 -28.92 -14.49 0.65
CA ALA A 204 -30.06 -13.58 0.56
C ALA A 204 -31.28 -14.13 1.31
N MET A 205 -31.62 -15.41 1.10
CA MET A 205 -32.74 -16.05 1.80
C MET A 205 -32.53 -16.12 3.31
N VAL A 206 -31.31 -16.38 3.79
CA VAL A 206 -30.96 -16.38 5.21
C VAL A 206 -31.12 -14.97 5.81
N ALA A 207 -30.64 -13.94 5.12
CA ALA A 207 -30.77 -12.56 5.55
C ALA A 207 -32.24 -12.11 5.63
N ILE A 208 -33.04 -12.40 4.59
CA ILE A 208 -34.47 -12.09 4.54
C ILE A 208 -35.22 -12.78 5.69
N ARG A 209 -34.97 -14.07 5.92
CA ARG A 209 -35.60 -14.82 7.03
C ARG A 209 -35.23 -14.25 8.39
N SER A 210 -33.99 -13.82 8.57
CA SER A 210 -33.54 -13.17 9.81
C SER A 210 -34.23 -11.82 10.01
N ALA A 211 -34.37 -11.02 8.96
CA ALA A 211 -35.10 -9.77 9.00
C ALA A 211 -36.59 -9.98 9.28
N ALA A 212 -37.23 -10.96 8.65
CA ALA A 212 -38.63 -11.30 8.87
C ALA A 212 -38.90 -11.68 10.33
N ARG A 213 -38.07 -12.55 10.93
CA ARG A 213 -38.17 -12.92 12.35
C ARG A 213 -38.00 -11.72 13.29
N ARG A 214 -37.12 -10.78 12.95
CA ARG A 214 -36.90 -9.56 13.75
C ARG A 214 -38.09 -8.59 13.68
N LEU A 215 -38.72 -8.46 12.51
CA LEU A 215 -39.81 -7.50 12.27
C LEU A 215 -41.18 -8.07 12.64
N HIS A 216 -41.34 -9.39 12.59
CA HIS A 216 -42.54 -10.11 13.01
C HIS A 216 -42.17 -11.19 14.03
N PRO A 217 -41.79 -10.80 15.26
CA PRO A 217 -41.66 -11.76 16.36
C PRO A 217 -43.05 -12.29 16.73
N ASP A 218 -43.18 -13.62 16.84
CA ASP A 218 -44.40 -14.27 17.35
C ASP A 218 -44.77 -13.75 18.76
#